data_AF-A0A357GZ92-F1
#
_entry.id   AF-A0A357GZ92-F1
#
_cell.length_a   1.000
_cell.length_b   1.000
_cell.length_c   1.000
_cell.angle_alpha   90.00
_cell.angle_beta   90.00
_cell.angle_gamma   90.00
#
_symmetry.space_group_name_H-M   'P 1'
#
loop_
_entity.id
_entity.type
_entity.pdbx_description
1 polymer ?
#
loop_
_entity_poly.entity_id
_entity_poly.type
_entity_poly.pdbx_seq_one_letter_code
_entity_poly.pdbx_strand_id
1 'polypeptide(L)'
;MWREWSTHARGESEFLEEVLQRVKDSELWREQAESFLQPFKKLKSFKSLFNCPQSSDRHAEGAWVGDHLDLMSRVLFAVVGDDLHLGDIEEFRRLKGFAGELDEVEEILKEKVASLELFILAHDLGKPRTVYFQARAGSGGVSQCFHNSLDQAWNLKNEEQIKTTEDYNKEYKKFSSTMVGATPEEIQDAFFSAYQIVISYPGYAQQIARPELREVLTKESKKRRLTPEDTEDVFHLILLHEKILHDFSVGVNLSVYNHLVSYAIKYGRDPDDFLDLLLAAVFLEVCALPCRSAHGIFYDLSPFTNFLLSEHESVPGKRFDRIKLRQEKQLKIERQRLREAGLDGNDLLVLLDLKPGPEFGEMLKQIHEYAKGQGVLPELSEKVKKELFGRVEKFRNPPVVKL
;
A
#
# COMPACT_ATOMS: atom_id res chain seq x y z
N MET A 1 -6.71 -15.27 14.57
CA MET A 1 -5.50 -14.47 14.32
C MET A 1 -5.56 -13.24 15.19
N TRP A 2 -4.49 -13.01 15.96
CA TRP A 2 -4.34 -11.82 16.79
C TRP A 2 -3.89 -10.69 15.87
N ARG A 3 -4.67 -9.60 15.80
CA ARG A 3 -4.34 -8.40 15.01
C ARG A 3 -3.60 -7.46 15.96
N GLU A 4 -2.30 -7.26 15.75
CA GLU A 4 -1.57 -6.20 16.45
C GLU A 4 -1.88 -4.90 15.74
N TRP A 5 -2.61 -4.02 16.41
CA TRP A 5 -2.91 -2.70 15.87
C TRP A 5 -1.72 -1.79 16.06
N SER A 6 -1.37 -1.05 15.02
CA SER A 6 -0.49 0.11 15.20
C SER A 6 -1.30 1.22 15.88
N THR A 7 -1.20 1.29 17.22
CA THR A 7 -1.72 2.44 17.96
C THR A 7 -0.67 3.56 17.92
N HIS A 8 -0.50 4.19 16.77
CA HIS A 8 0.35 5.37 16.64
C HIS A 8 -0.42 6.60 17.16
N ALA A 9 0.24 7.44 17.96
CA ALA A 9 -0.32 8.70 18.41
C ALA A 9 -0.23 9.71 17.27
N ARG A 10 -1.38 10.12 16.70
CA ARG A 10 -1.47 11.01 15.53
C ARG A 10 -0.54 12.21 15.64
N GLY A 11 0.46 12.25 14.76
CA GLY A 11 1.44 13.33 14.65
C GLY A 11 0.94 14.53 13.83
N GLU A 12 1.85 15.48 13.58
CA GLU A 12 1.64 16.49 12.53
C GLU A 12 1.50 15.80 11.17
N SER A 13 0.70 16.38 10.25
CA SER A 13 0.54 15.80 8.91
C SER A 13 1.63 16.32 7.99
N GLU A 14 2.01 15.47 7.04
CA GLU A 14 2.95 15.78 5.96
C GLU A 14 2.25 15.54 4.61
N PHE A 15 2.59 16.32 3.59
CA PHE A 15 2.08 16.05 2.25
C PHE A 15 2.69 14.75 1.70
N LEU A 16 1.96 14.01 0.87
CA LEU A 16 2.43 12.72 0.35
C LEU A 16 3.81 12.83 -0.33
N GLU A 17 4.06 13.92 -1.05
CA GLU A 17 5.36 14.15 -1.69
C GLU A 17 6.52 14.19 -0.68
N GLU A 18 6.33 14.87 0.45
CA GLU A 18 7.33 14.98 1.52
C GLU A 18 7.56 13.61 2.19
N VAL A 19 6.47 12.90 2.47
CA VAL A 19 6.51 11.53 3.03
C VAL A 19 7.28 10.59 2.11
N LEU A 20 6.99 10.62 0.81
CA LEU A 20 7.65 9.76 -0.17
C LEU A 20 9.10 10.16 -0.40
N GLN A 21 9.45 11.44 -0.33
CA GLN A 21 10.84 11.87 -0.38
C GLN A 21 11.62 11.32 0.82
N ARG A 22 11.05 11.39 2.04
CA ARG A 22 11.63 10.77 3.25
C ARG A 22 11.81 9.26 3.10
N VAL A 23 10.83 8.56 2.53
CA VAL A 23 10.91 7.11 2.26
C VAL A 23 11.99 6.79 1.21
N LYS A 24 12.13 7.61 0.17
CA LYS A 24 13.19 7.46 -0.86
C LYS A 24 14.59 7.70 -0.29
N ASP A 25 14.72 8.65 0.63
CA ASP A 25 16.00 9.03 1.25
C ASP A 25 16.41 8.07 2.39
N SER A 26 15.48 7.26 2.91
CA SER A 26 15.75 6.27 3.94
C SER A 26 16.65 5.13 3.41
N GLU A 27 17.86 5.02 3.98
CA GLU A 27 18.78 3.92 3.70
C GLU A 27 18.21 2.56 4.12
N LEU A 28 17.48 2.51 5.24
CA LEU A 28 16.84 1.29 5.74
C LEU A 28 15.85 0.73 4.72
N TRP A 29 14.93 1.56 4.22
CA TRP A 29 13.90 1.12 3.28
C TRP A 29 14.48 0.80 1.91
N ARG A 30 15.52 1.53 1.49
CA ARG A 30 16.30 1.20 0.29
C ARG A 30 16.93 -0.19 0.38
N GLU A 31 17.62 -0.50 1.48
CA GLU A 31 18.30 -1.80 1.65
C GLU A 31 17.30 -2.96 1.68
N GLN A 32 16.14 -2.78 2.33
CA GLN A 32 15.08 -3.78 2.35
C GLN A 32 14.46 -4.02 0.96
N ALA A 33 14.10 -2.95 0.25
CA ALA A 33 13.60 -3.03 -1.13
C ALA A 33 14.61 -3.71 -2.06
N GLU A 34 15.89 -3.34 -1.95
CA GLU A 34 16.96 -3.95 -2.75
C GLU A 34 17.11 -5.45 -2.41
N SER A 35 17.17 -5.81 -1.13
CA SER A 35 17.24 -7.22 -0.69
C SER A 35 16.07 -8.06 -1.23
N PHE A 36 14.87 -7.45 -1.23
CA PHE A 36 13.65 -8.06 -1.76
C PHE A 36 13.69 -8.25 -3.29
N LEU A 37 14.11 -7.24 -4.06
CA LEU A 37 14.06 -7.22 -5.53
C LEU A 37 15.27 -7.91 -6.20
N GLN A 38 16.44 -7.89 -5.57
CA GLN A 38 17.71 -8.39 -6.14
C GLN A 38 17.66 -9.84 -6.68
N PRO A 39 17.04 -10.82 -5.97
CA PRO A 39 16.93 -12.18 -6.48
C PRO A 39 16.19 -12.28 -7.83
N PHE A 40 15.29 -11.33 -8.11
CA PHE A 40 14.44 -11.33 -9.30
C PHE A 40 15.10 -10.67 -10.51
N LYS A 41 16.01 -9.70 -10.31
CA LYS A 41 16.72 -9.00 -11.40
C LYS A 41 17.47 -9.96 -12.35
N LYS A 42 17.82 -11.16 -11.90
CA LYS A 42 18.52 -12.19 -12.71
C LYS A 42 17.60 -13.24 -13.35
N LEU A 43 16.34 -13.33 -12.93
CA LEU A 43 15.39 -14.30 -13.48
C LEU A 43 14.87 -13.82 -14.83
N LYS A 44 14.85 -14.70 -15.84
CA LYS A 44 14.51 -14.33 -17.23
C LYS A 44 13.20 -13.54 -17.34
N SER A 45 12.13 -14.00 -16.68
CA SER A 45 10.80 -13.37 -16.73
C SER A 45 10.76 -11.98 -16.10
N PHE A 46 11.57 -11.75 -15.06
CA PHE A 46 11.62 -10.48 -14.35
C PHE A 46 12.65 -9.53 -14.96
N LYS A 47 13.76 -10.04 -15.51
CA LYS A 47 14.79 -9.19 -16.14
C LYS A 47 14.20 -8.30 -17.24
N SER A 48 13.29 -8.81 -18.06
CA SER A 48 12.59 -8.00 -19.06
C SER A 48 11.67 -6.96 -18.42
N LEU A 49 11.05 -7.28 -17.29
CA LEU A 49 10.21 -6.36 -16.53
C LEU A 49 11.03 -5.20 -15.95
N PHE A 50 12.10 -5.49 -15.21
CA PHE A 50 12.96 -4.47 -14.60
C PHE A 50 13.57 -3.49 -15.60
N ASN A 51 13.76 -3.89 -16.87
CA ASN A 51 14.30 -3.06 -17.94
C ASN A 51 13.21 -2.59 -18.93
N CYS A 52 11.93 -2.72 -18.58
CA CYS A 52 10.83 -2.22 -19.40
C CYS A 52 10.78 -0.69 -19.25
N PRO A 53 10.94 0.09 -20.34
CA PRO A 53 10.99 1.54 -20.28
C PRO A 53 9.66 2.15 -19.90
N GLN A 54 9.68 3.32 -19.25
CA GLN A 54 8.53 4.14 -18.86
C GLN A 54 8.72 5.61 -19.26
N SER A 55 7.62 6.35 -19.48
CA SER A 55 7.64 7.78 -19.81
C SER A 55 7.17 8.64 -18.65
N SER A 56 7.83 9.77 -18.41
CA SER A 56 7.62 10.58 -17.20
C SER A 56 6.30 11.36 -17.15
N ASP A 57 5.56 11.43 -18.25
CA ASP A 57 4.19 11.95 -18.25
C ASP A 57 3.21 11.09 -17.43
N ARG A 58 3.56 9.82 -17.19
CA ARG A 58 2.75 8.85 -16.44
C ARG A 58 3.52 8.15 -15.31
N HIS A 59 4.85 8.18 -15.38
CA HIS A 59 5.75 7.42 -14.51
C HIS A 59 7.04 8.23 -14.26
N ALA A 60 6.98 9.19 -13.34
CA ALA A 60 8.10 10.07 -12.99
C ALA A 60 8.99 9.52 -11.85
N GLU A 61 8.75 8.28 -11.42
CA GLU A 61 9.53 7.57 -10.40
C GLU A 61 10.87 7.06 -10.92
N GLY A 62 11.00 6.93 -12.25
CA GLY A 62 12.20 6.48 -12.91
C GLY A 62 11.92 6.01 -14.34
N ALA A 63 13.00 5.75 -15.08
CA ALA A 63 12.92 5.42 -16.50
C ALA A 63 12.46 3.98 -16.77
N TRP A 64 12.46 3.12 -15.76
CA TRP A 64 12.18 1.69 -15.91
C TRP A 64 11.18 1.21 -14.87
N VAL A 65 10.39 0.20 -15.23
CA VAL A 65 9.44 -0.42 -14.27
C VAL A 65 10.15 -0.92 -13.01
N GLY A 66 11.46 -1.24 -13.07
CA GLY A 66 12.24 -1.56 -11.88
C GLY A 66 12.27 -0.45 -10.82
N ASP A 67 12.24 0.82 -11.22
CA ASP A 67 12.19 1.99 -10.34
C ASP A 67 10.82 2.10 -9.65
N HIS A 68 9.75 1.79 -10.38
CA HIS A 68 8.39 1.67 -9.84
C HIS A 68 8.28 0.57 -8.79
N LEU A 69 8.78 -0.63 -9.08
CA LEU A 69 8.78 -1.74 -8.13
C LEU A 69 9.58 -1.42 -6.87
N ASP A 70 10.69 -0.69 -7.01
CA ASP A 70 11.51 -0.23 -5.89
C ASP A 70 10.73 0.73 -4.99
N LEU A 71 10.11 1.77 -5.56
CA LEU A 71 9.31 2.73 -4.80
C LEU A 71 8.13 2.06 -4.09
N MET A 72 7.36 1.21 -4.78
CA MET A 72 6.27 0.45 -4.15
C MET A 72 6.76 -0.39 -2.98
N SER A 73 7.90 -1.08 -3.15
CA SER A 73 8.47 -1.93 -2.11
C SER A 73 8.88 -1.12 -0.89
N ARG A 74 9.52 0.04 -1.09
CA ARG A 74 9.89 0.95 0.01
C ARG A 74 8.67 1.48 0.76
N VAL A 75 7.60 1.84 0.04
CA VAL A 75 6.34 2.29 0.64
C VAL A 75 5.72 1.18 1.49
N LEU A 76 5.62 -0.05 0.96
CA LEU A 76 5.12 -1.19 1.71
C LEU A 76 5.94 -1.44 2.98
N PHE A 77 7.27 -1.45 2.88
CA PHE A 77 8.14 -1.69 4.03
C PHE A 77 8.12 -0.55 5.05
N ALA A 78 8.01 0.70 4.62
CA ALA A 78 7.85 1.83 5.53
C ALA A 78 6.53 1.76 6.30
N VAL A 79 5.44 1.31 5.66
CA VAL A 79 4.16 1.05 6.34
C VAL A 79 4.29 -0.09 7.35
N VAL A 80 4.87 -1.22 6.91
CA VAL A 80 5.05 -2.40 7.77
C VAL A 80 5.98 -2.12 8.94
N GLY A 81 6.98 -1.26 8.75
CA GLY A 81 7.93 -0.82 9.77
C GLY A 81 7.43 0.30 10.68
N ASP A 82 6.16 0.72 10.57
CA ASP A 82 5.56 1.84 11.32
C ASP A 82 6.28 3.20 11.13
N ASP A 83 6.97 3.39 10.00
CA ASP A 83 7.64 4.66 9.64
C ASP A 83 6.75 5.56 8.77
N LEU A 84 5.72 4.99 8.16
CA LEU A 84 4.70 5.66 7.35
C LEU A 84 3.32 5.22 7.82
N HIS A 85 2.50 6.17 8.27
CA HIS A 85 1.11 5.94 8.60
C HIS A 85 0.19 6.66 7.60
N LEU A 86 -0.84 5.96 7.12
CA LEU A 86 -1.76 6.54 6.14
C LEU A 86 -2.53 7.73 6.73
N GLY A 87 -2.85 7.68 8.03
CA GLY A 87 -3.54 8.75 8.74
C GLY A 87 -2.75 10.06 8.88
N ASP A 88 -1.45 10.04 8.61
CA ASP A 88 -0.56 11.21 8.71
C ASP A 88 -0.33 11.92 7.38
N ILE A 89 -0.72 11.30 6.27
CA ILE A 89 -0.69 11.93 4.96
C ILE A 89 -1.78 13.01 4.90
N GLU A 90 -1.39 14.25 4.63
CA GLU A 90 -2.26 15.43 4.65
C GLU A 90 -3.45 15.29 3.69
N GLU A 91 -3.23 14.74 2.49
CA GLU A 91 -4.27 14.47 1.49
C GLU A 91 -5.36 13.54 2.05
N PHE A 92 -4.98 12.52 2.82
CA PHE A 92 -5.92 11.58 3.43
C PHE A 92 -6.54 12.14 4.71
N ARG A 93 -5.80 12.91 5.49
CA ARG A 93 -6.32 13.58 6.69
C ARG A 93 -7.46 14.55 6.36
N ARG A 94 -7.44 15.14 5.15
CA ARG A 94 -8.53 15.97 4.62
C ARG A 94 -9.81 15.20 4.34
N LEU A 95 -9.76 13.87 4.21
CA LEU A 95 -10.93 12.99 4.09
C LEU A 95 -11.61 12.82 5.46
N LYS A 96 -12.24 13.90 5.94
CA LYS A 96 -12.85 13.96 7.27
C LYS A 96 -13.83 12.79 7.47
N GLY A 97 -13.53 11.97 8.46
CA GLY A 97 -14.35 10.82 8.84
C GLY A 97 -13.86 9.47 8.31
N PHE A 98 -12.94 9.43 7.36
CA PHE A 98 -12.40 8.19 6.79
C PHE A 98 -11.20 7.62 7.56
N ALA A 99 -10.93 8.18 8.73
CA ALA A 99 -9.74 7.86 9.51
C ALA A 99 -9.63 6.36 9.84
N GLY A 100 -10.75 5.71 10.18
CA GLY A 100 -10.70 4.30 10.52
C GLY A 100 -10.62 3.38 9.31
N GLU A 101 -11.13 3.82 8.16
CA GLU A 101 -10.98 3.12 6.90
C GLU A 101 -9.53 3.20 6.39
N LEU A 102 -8.83 4.32 6.62
CA LEU A 102 -7.39 4.44 6.37
C LEU A 102 -6.58 3.52 7.30
N ASP A 103 -6.93 3.48 8.58
CA ASP A 103 -6.31 2.55 9.55
C ASP A 103 -6.55 1.09 9.09
N GLU A 104 -7.74 0.76 8.59
CA GLU A 104 -8.04 -0.57 8.04
C GLU A 104 -7.17 -0.92 6.82
N VAL A 105 -6.96 0.01 5.88
CA VAL A 105 -6.05 -0.20 4.74
C VAL A 105 -4.61 -0.44 5.23
N GLU A 106 -4.15 0.34 6.21
CA GLU A 106 -2.83 0.17 6.81
C GLU A 106 -2.65 -1.22 7.44
N GLU A 107 -3.66 -1.68 8.19
CA GLU A 107 -3.65 -3.02 8.78
C GLU A 107 -3.67 -4.12 7.70
N ILE A 108 -4.39 -3.93 6.60
CA ILE A 108 -4.35 -4.88 5.48
C ILE A 108 -2.95 -4.92 4.84
N LEU A 109 -2.28 -3.79 4.68
CA LEU A 109 -0.90 -3.74 4.19
C LEU A 109 0.05 -4.57 5.07
N LYS A 110 -0.13 -4.50 6.39
CA LYS A 110 0.65 -5.26 7.39
C LYS A 110 0.29 -6.74 7.41
N GLU A 111 -0.99 -7.08 7.49
CA GLU A 111 -1.48 -8.45 7.58
C GLU A 111 -1.23 -9.25 6.30
N LYS A 112 -1.30 -8.59 5.13
CA LYS A 112 -1.20 -9.23 3.81
C LYS A 112 0.12 -8.92 3.09
N VAL A 113 1.17 -8.56 3.84
CA VAL A 113 2.50 -8.20 3.30
C VAL A 113 3.02 -9.19 2.26
N ALA A 114 2.93 -10.51 2.51
CA ALA A 114 3.42 -11.52 1.57
C ALA A 114 2.62 -11.58 0.25
N SER A 115 1.32 -11.31 0.29
CA SER A 115 0.47 -11.23 -0.91
C SER A 115 0.76 -9.95 -1.69
N LEU A 116 0.98 -8.84 -0.98
CA LEU A 116 1.27 -7.53 -1.58
C LEU A 116 2.69 -7.45 -2.15
N GLU A 117 3.67 -8.08 -1.51
CA GLU A 117 4.99 -8.31 -2.10
C GLU A 117 4.88 -9.05 -3.44
N LEU A 118 4.08 -10.12 -3.49
CA LEU A 118 3.87 -10.85 -4.73
C LEU A 118 3.15 -10.01 -5.78
N PHE A 119 2.16 -9.22 -5.38
CA PHE A 119 1.49 -8.26 -6.25
C PHE A 119 2.48 -7.26 -6.83
N ILE A 120 3.32 -6.60 -6.01
CA ILE A 120 4.36 -5.67 -6.46
C ILE A 120 5.24 -6.34 -7.52
N LEU A 121 5.76 -7.54 -7.25
CA LEU A 121 6.62 -8.24 -8.20
C LEU A 121 5.93 -8.58 -9.53
N ALA A 122 4.64 -8.89 -9.49
CA ALA A 122 3.97 -9.58 -10.59
C ALA A 122 2.95 -8.72 -11.37
N HIS A 123 2.46 -7.61 -10.82
CA HIS A 123 1.35 -6.85 -11.41
C HIS A 123 1.64 -6.36 -12.83
N ASP A 124 2.90 -6.01 -13.07
CA ASP A 124 3.37 -5.51 -14.35
C ASP A 124 4.05 -6.55 -15.25
N LEU A 125 4.07 -7.85 -14.91
CA LEU A 125 4.78 -8.87 -15.70
C LEU A 125 4.35 -8.95 -17.17
N GLY A 126 3.17 -8.41 -17.50
CA GLY A 126 2.69 -8.27 -18.87
C GLY A 126 3.32 -7.13 -19.68
N LYS A 127 3.79 -6.04 -19.03
CA LYS A 127 4.26 -4.82 -19.70
C LYS A 127 5.30 -5.08 -20.79
N PRO A 128 6.35 -5.91 -20.59
CA PRO A 128 7.35 -6.17 -21.63
C PRO A 128 6.80 -6.80 -22.92
N ARG A 129 5.61 -7.41 -22.87
CA ARG A 129 4.96 -8.07 -24.01
C ARG A 129 3.99 -7.17 -24.76
N THR A 130 3.59 -6.06 -24.15
CA THR A 130 2.62 -5.12 -24.72
C THR A 130 3.19 -3.72 -24.86
N VAL A 131 4.46 -3.51 -24.47
CA VAL A 131 5.14 -2.23 -24.57
C VAL A 131 5.08 -1.68 -25.99
N TYR A 132 4.76 -0.40 -26.05
CA TYR A 132 4.54 0.33 -27.27
C TYR A 132 4.96 1.79 -27.10
N PHE A 133 5.46 2.38 -28.18
CA PHE A 133 6.08 3.71 -28.20
C PHE A 133 5.39 4.60 -29.23
N GLN A 134 5.03 5.82 -28.80
CA GLN A 134 4.42 6.83 -29.66
C GLN A 134 5.01 8.21 -29.37
N ALA A 135 5.70 8.77 -30.36
CA ALA A 135 6.21 10.12 -30.33
C ALA A 135 5.18 11.12 -30.84
N ARG A 136 5.14 12.30 -30.21
CA ARG A 136 4.28 13.41 -30.67
C ARG A 136 4.77 13.95 -32.01
N ALA A 137 3.83 14.34 -32.88
CA ALA A 137 4.16 14.91 -34.18
C ALA A 137 5.10 16.13 -34.04
N GLY A 138 6.17 16.15 -34.83
CA GLY A 138 7.18 17.23 -34.81
C GLY A 138 8.23 17.13 -33.69
N SER A 139 8.21 16.07 -32.87
CA SER A 139 9.20 15.84 -31.82
C SER A 139 10.47 15.13 -32.30
N GLY A 140 11.52 15.13 -31.46
CA GLY A 140 12.74 14.35 -31.71
C GLY A 140 12.49 12.84 -31.84
N GLY A 141 11.47 12.31 -31.16
CA GLY A 141 11.12 10.88 -31.20
C GLY A 141 10.65 10.41 -32.58
N VAL A 142 9.99 11.29 -33.36
CA VAL A 142 9.61 10.98 -34.75
C VAL A 142 10.85 10.76 -35.61
N SER A 143 11.89 11.58 -35.41
CA SER A 143 13.17 11.46 -36.13
C SER A 143 13.92 10.16 -35.77
N GLN A 144 13.59 9.55 -34.63
CA GLN A 144 14.10 8.27 -34.16
C GLN A 144 13.16 7.10 -34.48
N CYS A 145 12.18 7.31 -35.37
CA CYS A 145 11.22 6.31 -35.82
C CYS A 145 10.22 5.77 -34.77
N PHE A 146 10.01 6.46 -33.64
CA PHE A 146 8.99 6.08 -32.66
C PHE A 146 7.59 6.63 -33.02
N HIS A 147 7.05 6.36 -34.21
CA HIS A 147 5.79 6.96 -34.67
C HIS A 147 4.72 5.91 -35.00
N ASN A 148 4.77 4.76 -34.33
CA ASN A 148 3.77 3.71 -34.53
C ASN A 148 2.36 4.26 -34.19
N SER A 149 1.32 3.63 -34.75
CA SER A 149 -0.07 3.87 -34.39
C SER A 149 -0.58 2.83 -33.39
N LEU A 150 -1.64 3.17 -32.63
CA LEU A 150 -2.21 2.25 -31.65
C LEU A 150 -2.70 0.95 -32.31
N ASP A 151 -3.23 1.02 -33.52
CA ASP A 151 -3.65 -0.14 -34.31
C ASP A 151 -2.46 -1.04 -34.70
N GLN A 152 -1.28 -0.45 -34.92
CA GLN A 152 -0.06 -1.23 -35.12
C GLN A 152 0.34 -1.91 -33.82
N ALA A 153 0.23 -1.24 -32.67
CA ALA A 153 0.57 -1.78 -31.35
C ALA A 153 -0.06 -3.14 -31.05
N TRP A 154 -1.36 -3.30 -31.36
CA TRP A 154 -2.11 -4.54 -31.17
C TRP A 154 -1.67 -5.68 -32.10
N ASN A 155 -1.04 -5.34 -33.23
CA ASN A 155 -0.65 -6.27 -34.28
C ASN A 155 0.88 -6.50 -34.36
N LEU A 156 1.67 -5.79 -33.54
CA LEU A 156 3.12 -5.93 -33.53
C LEU A 156 3.52 -7.37 -33.16
N LYS A 157 4.43 -7.94 -33.94
CA LYS A 157 5.03 -9.22 -33.59
C LYS A 157 6.02 -9.01 -32.45
N ASN A 158 6.19 -10.02 -31.58
CA ASN A 158 7.12 -9.97 -30.45
C ASN A 158 8.54 -9.50 -30.84
N GLU A 159 9.04 -9.90 -32.01
CA GLU A 159 10.38 -9.52 -32.50
C GLU A 159 10.51 -8.01 -32.76
N GLU A 160 9.46 -7.38 -33.30
CA GLU A 160 9.43 -5.94 -33.58
C GLU A 160 9.35 -5.13 -32.28
N GLN A 161 8.61 -5.63 -31.28
CA GLN A 161 8.54 -5.03 -29.94
C GLN A 161 9.90 -5.08 -29.23
N ILE A 162 10.58 -6.23 -29.27
CA ILE A 162 11.92 -6.40 -28.70
C ILE A 162 12.88 -5.40 -29.34
N LYS A 163 12.91 -5.33 -30.67
CA LYS A 163 13.77 -4.41 -31.41
C LYS A 163 13.49 -2.95 -31.06
N THR A 164 12.22 -2.54 -31.03
CA THR A 164 11.84 -1.15 -30.70
C THR A 164 12.25 -0.78 -29.28
N THR A 165 12.15 -1.73 -28.33
CA THR A 165 12.62 -1.55 -26.96
C THR A 165 14.15 -1.41 -26.90
N GLU A 166 14.89 -2.22 -27.66
CA GLU A 166 16.35 -2.11 -27.77
C GLU A 166 16.78 -0.76 -28.36
N ASP A 167 16.08 -0.29 -29.40
CA ASP A 167 16.33 1.01 -30.04
C ASP A 167 16.05 2.16 -29.05
N TYR A 168 14.96 2.10 -28.28
CA TYR A 168 14.68 3.07 -27.20
C TYR A 168 15.79 3.09 -26.17
N ASN A 169 16.18 1.92 -25.65
CA ASN A 169 17.21 1.81 -24.61
C ASN A 169 18.56 2.36 -25.10
N LYS A 170 18.89 2.15 -26.37
CA LYS A 170 20.10 2.68 -26.99
C LYS A 170 20.08 4.20 -27.06
N GLU A 171 18.97 4.81 -27.49
CA GLU A 171 18.87 6.26 -27.58
C GLU A 171 18.81 6.91 -26.19
N TYR A 172 18.09 6.33 -25.24
CA TYR A 172 18.07 6.78 -23.85
C TYR A 172 19.49 6.77 -23.25
N LYS A 173 20.23 5.67 -23.40
CA LYS A 173 21.61 5.54 -22.89
C LYS A 173 22.57 6.54 -23.52
N LYS A 174 22.41 6.81 -24.82
CA LYS A 174 23.19 7.83 -25.53
C LYS A 174 22.89 9.22 -24.98
N PHE A 175 21.62 9.55 -24.79
CA PHE A 175 21.21 10.84 -24.22
C PHE A 175 21.70 11.00 -22.77
N SER A 176 21.50 9.99 -21.92
CA SER A 176 21.92 10.04 -20.51
C SER A 176 23.42 10.27 -20.35
N SER A 177 24.24 9.73 -21.26
CA SER A 177 25.70 9.95 -21.24
C SER A 177 26.12 11.41 -21.49
N THR A 178 25.24 12.24 -22.03
CA THR A 178 25.49 13.68 -22.23
C THR A 178 25.09 14.55 -21.05
N MET A 179 24.34 14.00 -20.08
CA MET A 179 23.78 14.69 -18.92
C MET A 179 24.59 14.40 -17.66
N VAL A 180 25.88 14.78 -17.67
CA VAL A 180 26.80 14.50 -16.55
C VAL A 180 26.36 15.26 -15.29
N GLY A 181 26.14 14.53 -14.20
CA GLY A 181 25.79 15.09 -12.89
C GLY A 181 24.28 15.25 -12.64
N ALA A 182 23.43 14.97 -13.62
CA ALA A 182 21.98 14.96 -13.46
C ALA A 182 21.48 13.70 -12.73
N THR A 183 20.38 13.80 -11.99
CA THR A 183 19.73 12.63 -11.37
C THR A 183 19.00 11.79 -12.42
N PRO A 184 18.69 10.50 -12.14
CA PRO A 184 17.92 9.67 -13.05
C PRO A 184 16.59 10.28 -13.50
N GLU A 185 15.88 10.93 -12.57
CA GLU A 185 14.61 11.63 -12.82
C GLU A 185 14.83 12.83 -13.76
N GLU A 186 15.84 13.67 -13.49
CA GLU A 186 16.20 14.80 -14.35
C GLU A 186 16.57 14.35 -15.77
N ILE A 187 17.28 13.23 -15.91
CA ILE A 187 17.63 12.64 -17.21
C ILE A 187 16.37 12.15 -17.93
N GLN A 188 15.49 11.42 -17.24
CA GLN A 188 14.23 10.93 -17.81
C GLN A 188 13.37 12.08 -18.33
N ASP A 189 13.29 13.15 -17.55
CA ASP A 189 12.47 14.31 -17.88
C ASP A 189 13.03 15.14 -19.02
N ALA A 190 14.35 15.33 -19.04
CA ALA A 190 15.03 15.96 -20.17
C ALA A 190 14.86 15.12 -21.45
N PHE A 191 14.93 13.79 -21.33
CA PHE A 191 14.71 12.88 -22.45
C PHE A 191 13.27 12.97 -22.98
N PHE A 192 12.27 12.90 -22.10
CA PHE A 192 10.87 13.05 -22.50
C PHE A 192 10.60 14.43 -23.12
N SER A 193 11.18 15.50 -22.57
CA SER A 193 11.03 16.84 -23.12
C SER A 193 11.62 16.97 -24.54
N ALA A 194 12.76 16.32 -24.79
CA ALA A 194 13.43 16.35 -26.10
C ALA A 194 12.73 15.46 -27.15
N TYR A 195 12.33 14.25 -26.77
CA TYR A 195 11.86 13.24 -27.71
C TYR A 195 10.34 13.06 -27.73
N GLN A 196 9.63 13.47 -26.67
CA GLN A 196 8.17 13.35 -26.50
C GLN A 196 7.62 11.97 -26.83
N ILE A 197 8.36 10.91 -26.46
CA ILE A 197 7.96 9.51 -26.65
C ILE A 197 7.09 9.10 -25.46
N VAL A 198 5.81 8.87 -25.73
CA VAL A 198 4.86 8.29 -24.78
C VAL A 198 4.96 6.77 -24.86
N ILE A 199 5.06 6.13 -23.69
CA ILE A 199 5.12 4.67 -23.59
C ILE A 199 3.79 4.16 -23.04
N SER A 200 3.28 3.07 -23.59
CA SER A 200 2.00 2.47 -23.19
C SER A 200 2.04 0.95 -23.27
N TYR A 201 1.13 0.29 -22.56
CA TYR A 201 1.12 -1.18 -22.39
C TYR A 201 -0.28 -1.76 -22.54
N PRO A 202 -1.00 -1.58 -23.65
CA PRO A 202 -2.41 -1.99 -23.76
C PRO A 202 -2.65 -3.44 -23.31
N GLY A 203 -3.53 -3.62 -22.33
CA GLY A 203 -3.95 -4.93 -21.82
C GLY A 203 -2.84 -5.76 -21.18
N TYR A 204 -1.85 -5.11 -20.56
CA TYR A 204 -0.74 -5.78 -19.89
C TYR A 204 -1.21 -6.61 -18.70
N ALA A 205 -2.17 -6.10 -17.92
CA ALA A 205 -2.74 -6.77 -16.76
C ALA A 205 -3.28 -8.16 -17.14
N GLN A 206 -3.99 -8.29 -18.28
CA GLN A 206 -4.57 -9.56 -18.72
C GLN A 206 -3.51 -10.58 -19.19
N GLN A 207 -2.27 -10.16 -19.45
CA GLN A 207 -1.21 -11.09 -19.84
C GLN A 207 -0.86 -12.06 -18.71
N ILE A 208 -1.14 -11.73 -17.44
CA ILE A 208 -0.91 -12.62 -16.30
C ILE A 208 -1.66 -13.97 -16.43
N ALA A 209 -2.74 -14.01 -17.21
CA ALA A 209 -3.50 -15.23 -17.51
C ALA A 209 -2.76 -16.22 -18.43
N ARG A 210 -1.65 -15.81 -19.06
CA ARG A 210 -0.83 -16.71 -19.88
C ARG A 210 -0.21 -17.81 -19.01
N PRO A 211 -0.17 -19.08 -19.47
CA PRO A 211 0.33 -20.19 -18.66
C PRO A 211 1.72 -19.97 -18.08
N GLU A 212 2.64 -19.39 -18.85
CA GLU A 212 4.01 -19.16 -18.40
C GLU A 212 4.13 -18.07 -17.30
N LEU A 213 3.27 -17.05 -17.31
CA LEU A 213 3.25 -16.02 -16.28
C LEU A 213 2.47 -16.51 -15.04
N ARG A 214 1.42 -17.30 -15.26
CA ARG A 214 0.67 -17.98 -14.21
C ARG A 214 1.55 -18.97 -13.41
N GLU A 215 2.44 -19.68 -14.10
CA GLU A 215 3.42 -20.56 -13.48
C GLU A 215 4.42 -19.79 -12.63
N VAL A 216 4.92 -18.64 -13.12
CA VAL A 216 5.79 -17.75 -12.34
C VAL A 216 5.08 -17.29 -11.07
N LEU A 217 3.86 -16.77 -11.19
CA LEU A 217 3.07 -16.34 -10.03
C LEU A 217 2.92 -17.49 -9.01
N THR A 218 2.47 -18.67 -9.46
CA THR A 218 2.28 -19.85 -8.60
C THR A 218 3.58 -20.28 -7.91
N LYS A 219 4.70 -20.24 -8.62
CA LYS A 219 6.01 -20.60 -8.06
C LYS A 219 6.46 -19.61 -6.98
N GLU A 220 6.29 -18.32 -7.24
CA GLU A 220 6.68 -17.27 -6.29
C GLU A 220 5.72 -17.19 -5.09
N SER A 221 4.44 -17.51 -5.26
CA SER A 221 3.48 -17.71 -4.15
C SER A 221 3.94 -18.79 -3.17
N LYS A 222 4.35 -19.95 -3.69
CA LYS A 222 4.80 -21.07 -2.86
C LYS A 222 6.01 -20.72 -2.01
N LYS A 223 6.96 -19.95 -2.56
CA LYS A 223 8.14 -19.48 -1.81
C LYS A 223 7.77 -18.56 -0.65
N ARG A 224 6.70 -17.78 -0.81
CA ARG A 224 6.11 -16.91 0.23
C ARG A 224 5.12 -17.61 1.15
N ARG A 225 4.95 -18.93 1.00
CA ARG A 225 4.01 -19.76 1.77
C ARG A 225 2.56 -19.27 1.67
N LEU A 226 2.22 -18.62 0.56
CA LEU A 226 0.84 -18.22 0.28
C LEU A 226 -0.02 -19.45 0.02
N THR A 227 -1.27 -19.40 0.46
CA THR A 227 -2.24 -20.44 0.15
C THR A 227 -2.65 -20.38 -1.33
N PRO A 228 -3.29 -21.42 -1.86
CA PRO A 228 -3.88 -21.35 -3.20
C PRO A 228 -4.89 -20.21 -3.34
N GLU A 229 -5.67 -19.92 -2.29
CA GLU A 229 -6.64 -18.83 -2.26
C GLU A 229 -5.95 -17.46 -2.33
N ASP A 230 -4.92 -17.22 -1.50
CA ASP A 230 -4.13 -15.97 -1.57
C ASP A 230 -3.49 -15.78 -2.96
N THR A 231 -3.08 -16.88 -3.62
CA THR A 231 -2.51 -16.83 -4.98
C THR A 231 -3.56 -16.43 -6.03
N GLU A 232 -4.78 -16.94 -5.90
CA GLU A 232 -5.88 -16.51 -6.76
C GLU A 232 -6.24 -15.06 -6.48
N ASP A 233 -6.28 -14.63 -5.21
CA ASP A 233 -6.55 -13.24 -4.86
C ASP A 233 -5.55 -12.31 -5.53
N VAL A 234 -4.24 -12.54 -5.34
CA VAL A 234 -3.20 -11.74 -5.99
C VAL A 234 -3.38 -11.72 -7.51
N PHE A 235 -3.73 -12.83 -8.14
CA PHE A 235 -4.02 -12.84 -9.57
C PHE A 235 -5.18 -11.95 -9.98
N HIS A 236 -6.26 -11.94 -9.21
CA HIS A 236 -7.38 -11.06 -9.47
C HIS A 236 -7.03 -9.60 -9.17
N LEU A 237 -6.19 -9.30 -8.17
CA LEU A 237 -5.63 -7.96 -7.97
C LEU A 237 -4.90 -7.49 -9.24
N ILE A 238 -4.02 -8.34 -9.78
CA ILE A 238 -3.27 -8.05 -11.02
C ILE A 238 -4.23 -7.86 -12.21
N LEU A 239 -5.31 -8.63 -12.33
CA LEU A 239 -6.25 -8.44 -13.43
C LEU A 239 -7.05 -7.12 -13.35
N LEU A 240 -7.22 -6.57 -12.15
CA LEU A 240 -8.15 -5.46 -11.90
C LEU A 240 -7.45 -4.11 -11.68
N HIS A 241 -6.22 -4.08 -11.16
CA HIS A 241 -5.55 -2.84 -10.71
C HIS A 241 -5.57 -1.72 -11.76
N GLU A 242 -5.13 -1.98 -13.00
CA GLU A 242 -5.11 -1.00 -14.10
C GLU A 242 -6.51 -0.40 -14.35
N LYS A 243 -7.52 -1.27 -14.38
CA LYS A 243 -8.89 -0.85 -14.66
C LYS A 243 -9.46 0.03 -13.55
N ILE A 244 -9.12 -0.27 -12.30
CA ILE A 244 -9.58 0.50 -11.13
C ILE A 244 -8.96 1.89 -11.12
N LEU A 245 -7.67 2.00 -11.46
CA LEU A 245 -7.04 3.31 -11.63
C LEU A 245 -7.82 4.18 -12.62
N HIS A 246 -8.28 3.60 -13.73
CA HIS A 246 -9.07 4.31 -14.72
C HIS A 246 -10.51 4.61 -14.24
N ASP A 247 -11.22 3.59 -13.78
CA ASP A 247 -12.66 3.65 -13.45
C ASP A 247 -12.98 4.60 -12.28
N PHE A 248 -11.99 4.88 -11.41
CA PHE A 248 -12.10 5.80 -10.27
C PHE A 248 -11.25 7.08 -10.42
N SER A 249 -10.66 7.35 -11.59
CA SER A 249 -9.82 8.54 -11.81
C SER A 249 -10.60 9.87 -11.72
N VAL A 250 -11.86 9.90 -12.14
CA VAL A 250 -12.63 11.15 -12.25
C VAL A 250 -13.52 11.42 -11.03
N GLY A 251 -14.02 10.38 -10.37
CA GLY A 251 -14.95 10.54 -9.26
C GLY A 251 -15.49 9.21 -8.74
N VAL A 252 -16.39 9.32 -7.77
CA VAL A 252 -17.13 8.21 -7.18
C VAL A 252 -17.91 7.44 -8.26
N ASN A 253 -17.82 6.11 -8.21
CA ASN A 253 -18.41 5.22 -9.21
C ASN A 253 -19.06 3.99 -8.57
N LEU A 254 -20.32 4.14 -8.16
CA LEU A 254 -21.09 3.08 -7.50
C LEU A 254 -21.36 1.88 -8.40
N SER A 255 -21.49 2.12 -9.71
CA SER A 255 -21.73 1.04 -10.68
C SER A 255 -20.53 0.10 -10.75
N VAL A 256 -19.32 0.67 -10.85
CA VAL A 256 -18.09 -0.11 -10.85
C VAL A 256 -17.87 -0.78 -9.49
N TYR A 257 -18.10 -0.07 -8.38
CA TYR A 257 -17.99 -0.67 -7.05
C TYR A 257 -18.89 -1.91 -6.90
N ASN A 258 -20.17 -1.80 -7.25
CA ASN A 258 -21.12 -2.93 -7.21
C ASN A 258 -20.74 -4.06 -8.18
N HIS A 259 -20.12 -3.73 -9.31
CA HIS A 259 -19.56 -4.72 -10.22
C HIS A 259 -18.40 -5.48 -9.56
N LEU A 260 -17.52 -4.81 -8.83
CA LEU A 260 -16.41 -5.42 -8.10
C LEU A 260 -16.92 -6.32 -6.95
N VAL A 261 -17.97 -5.90 -6.23
CA VAL A 261 -18.66 -6.76 -5.24
C VAL A 261 -19.17 -8.04 -5.91
N SER A 262 -19.89 -7.89 -7.03
CA SER A 262 -20.40 -9.04 -7.79
C SER A 262 -19.28 -9.93 -8.33
N TYR A 263 -18.15 -9.32 -8.71
CA TYR A 263 -16.96 -10.04 -9.15
C TYR A 263 -16.38 -10.89 -8.02
N ALA A 264 -16.19 -10.33 -6.82
CA ALA A 264 -15.70 -11.06 -5.67
C ALA A 264 -16.59 -12.29 -5.36
N ILE A 265 -17.91 -12.07 -5.27
CA ILE A 265 -18.89 -13.16 -5.04
C ILE A 265 -18.81 -14.23 -6.12
N LYS A 266 -18.75 -13.83 -7.40
CA LYS A 266 -18.70 -14.76 -8.53
C LYS A 266 -17.52 -15.73 -8.42
N TYR A 267 -16.39 -15.27 -7.90
CA TYR A 267 -15.21 -16.10 -7.72
C TYR A 267 -15.05 -16.61 -6.28
N GLY A 268 -16.13 -16.65 -5.50
CA GLY A 268 -16.19 -17.34 -4.20
C GLY A 268 -15.50 -16.61 -3.05
N ARG A 269 -15.31 -15.29 -3.15
CA ARG A 269 -14.65 -14.47 -2.13
C ARG A 269 -15.66 -13.74 -1.26
N ASP A 270 -15.25 -13.47 -0.04
CA ASP A 270 -15.88 -12.42 0.75
C ASP A 270 -15.58 -11.05 0.09
N PRO A 271 -16.61 -10.28 -0.32
CA PRO A 271 -16.39 -9.01 -0.98
C PRO A 271 -15.67 -7.99 -0.12
N ASP A 272 -15.85 -8.01 1.20
CA ASP A 272 -15.25 -7.01 2.07
C ASP A 272 -13.74 -7.27 2.17
N ASP A 273 -13.34 -8.51 2.47
CA ASP A 273 -11.92 -8.87 2.57
C ASP A 273 -11.18 -8.69 1.23
N PHE A 274 -11.81 -9.06 0.11
CA PHE A 274 -11.19 -8.94 -1.21
C PHE A 274 -11.06 -7.48 -1.66
N LEU A 275 -12.09 -6.65 -1.45
CA LEU A 275 -12.05 -5.24 -1.85
C LEU A 275 -11.13 -4.42 -0.96
N ASP A 276 -11.01 -4.75 0.33
CA ASP A 276 -10.04 -4.10 1.22
C ASP A 276 -8.60 -4.42 0.78
N LEU A 277 -8.31 -5.67 0.38
CA LEU A 277 -7.03 -6.07 -0.21
C LEU A 277 -6.76 -5.37 -1.56
N LEU A 278 -7.79 -5.22 -2.39
CA LEU A 278 -7.70 -4.51 -3.66
C LEU A 278 -7.45 -3.01 -3.49
N LEU A 279 -8.10 -2.39 -2.50
CA LEU A 279 -7.87 -1.00 -2.13
C LEU A 279 -6.44 -0.79 -1.62
N ALA A 280 -5.88 -1.73 -0.85
CA ALA A 280 -4.49 -1.71 -0.41
C ALA A 280 -3.50 -1.83 -1.59
N ALA A 281 -3.79 -2.69 -2.58
CA ALA A 281 -2.99 -2.78 -3.80
C ALA A 281 -3.05 -1.48 -4.63
N VAL A 282 -4.23 -0.87 -4.75
CA VAL A 282 -4.42 0.42 -5.43
C VAL A 282 -3.67 1.54 -4.70
N PHE A 283 -3.67 1.55 -3.37
CA PHE A 283 -2.88 2.50 -2.58
C PHE A 283 -1.39 2.42 -2.92
N LEU A 284 -0.80 1.22 -2.91
CA LEU A 284 0.61 1.03 -3.24
C LEU A 284 0.93 1.53 -4.65
N GLU A 285 0.03 1.26 -5.60
CA GLU A 285 0.16 1.70 -6.99
C GLU A 285 0.14 3.23 -7.10
N VAL A 286 -0.89 3.91 -6.58
CA VAL A 286 -1.02 5.37 -6.73
C VAL A 286 0.07 6.15 -6.00
N CYS A 287 0.54 5.64 -4.85
CA CYS A 287 1.65 6.27 -4.12
C CYS A 287 3.00 6.08 -4.80
N ALA A 288 3.16 5.05 -5.62
CA ALA A 288 4.37 4.81 -6.41
C ALA A 288 4.27 5.31 -7.86
N LEU A 289 3.23 6.09 -8.18
CA LEU A 289 2.93 6.57 -9.53
C LEU A 289 2.92 8.11 -9.62
N PRO A 290 4.05 8.78 -9.35
CA PRO A 290 4.16 10.21 -9.61
C PRO A 290 4.01 10.48 -11.11
N CYS A 291 3.22 11.50 -11.46
CA CYS A 291 3.10 12.00 -12.81
C CYS A 291 3.83 13.33 -12.93
N ARG A 292 4.42 13.63 -14.09
CA ARG A 292 4.97 14.96 -14.37
C ARG A 292 4.03 15.79 -15.24
N SER A 293 3.83 17.04 -14.82
CA SER A 293 3.15 18.08 -15.60
C SER A 293 4.04 19.29 -15.82
N ALA A 294 3.50 20.32 -16.49
CA ALA A 294 4.16 21.62 -16.61
C ALA A 294 4.40 22.31 -15.24
N HIS A 295 3.70 21.90 -14.19
CA HIS A 295 3.79 22.47 -12.84
C HIS A 295 4.71 21.69 -11.89
N GLY A 296 5.34 20.61 -12.37
CA GLY A 296 6.19 19.74 -11.56
C GLY A 296 5.64 18.32 -11.44
N ILE A 297 6.17 17.58 -10.47
CA ILE A 297 5.73 16.24 -10.10
C ILE A 297 4.47 16.37 -9.24
N PHE A 298 3.51 15.48 -9.43
CA PHE A 298 2.33 15.38 -8.60
C PHE A 298 1.88 13.92 -8.48
N TYR A 299 1.12 13.61 -7.43
CA TYR A 299 0.54 12.30 -7.19
C TYR A 299 -0.97 12.36 -7.36
N ASP A 300 -1.51 11.52 -8.24
CA ASP A 300 -2.97 11.41 -8.41
C ASP A 300 -3.54 10.35 -7.47
N LEU A 301 -4.06 10.81 -6.32
CA LEU A 301 -4.71 9.98 -5.32
C LEU A 301 -6.21 9.78 -5.59
N SER A 302 -6.74 10.36 -6.68
CA SER A 302 -8.16 10.28 -7.03
C SER A 302 -8.65 8.83 -7.11
N PRO A 303 -7.94 7.87 -7.76
CA PRO A 303 -8.43 6.50 -7.82
C PRO A 303 -8.62 5.83 -6.46
N PHE A 304 -7.66 6.00 -5.55
CA PHE A 304 -7.76 5.47 -4.19
C PHE A 304 -8.89 6.13 -3.40
N THR A 305 -8.93 7.46 -3.40
CA THR A 305 -9.94 8.22 -2.63
C THR A 305 -11.36 7.99 -3.16
N ASN A 306 -11.55 7.98 -4.47
CA ASN A 306 -12.85 7.73 -5.09
C ASN A 306 -13.30 6.29 -4.92
N PHE A 307 -12.40 5.31 -4.91
CA PHE A 307 -12.75 3.92 -4.59
C PHE A 307 -13.27 3.84 -3.13
N LEU A 308 -12.54 4.42 -2.18
CA LEU A 308 -12.96 4.48 -0.77
C LEU A 308 -14.32 5.19 -0.58
N LEU A 309 -14.53 6.32 -1.25
CA LEU A 309 -15.80 7.05 -1.22
C LEU A 309 -16.94 6.24 -1.86
N SER A 310 -16.66 5.48 -2.91
CA SER A 310 -17.65 4.62 -3.57
C SER A 310 -18.11 3.48 -2.68
N GLU A 311 -17.22 2.89 -1.87
CA GLU A 311 -17.61 1.95 -0.82
C GLU A 311 -18.60 2.60 0.15
N HIS A 312 -18.24 3.77 0.67
CA HIS A 312 -19.05 4.47 1.68
C HIS A 312 -20.45 4.79 1.18
N GLU A 313 -20.58 5.26 -0.05
CA GLU A 313 -21.87 5.56 -0.67
C GLU A 313 -22.66 4.30 -1.04
N SER A 314 -21.99 3.20 -1.41
CA SER A 314 -22.66 1.95 -1.78
C SER A 314 -23.24 1.23 -0.57
N VAL A 315 -22.55 1.28 0.59
CA VAL A 315 -22.98 0.60 1.82
C VAL A 315 -22.80 1.49 3.06
N PRO A 316 -23.65 2.51 3.28
CA PRO A 316 -23.48 3.45 4.39
C PRO A 316 -23.52 2.79 5.79
N GLY A 317 -24.26 1.68 5.93
CA GLY A 317 -24.36 0.91 7.17
C GLY A 317 -23.05 0.25 7.60
N LYS A 318 -22.18 -0.11 6.63
CA LYS A 318 -20.91 -0.81 6.87
C LYS A 318 -19.98 -0.02 7.78
N ARG A 319 -20.00 1.31 7.66
CA ARG A 319 -19.21 2.20 8.50
C ARG A 319 -19.60 2.12 9.98
N PHE A 320 -20.90 2.05 10.28
CA PHE A 320 -21.37 1.89 11.66
C PHE A 320 -20.95 0.54 12.24
N ASP A 321 -21.05 -0.52 11.44
CA ASP A 321 -20.61 -1.86 11.86
C ASP A 321 -19.10 -1.92 12.09
N ARG A 322 -18.30 -1.32 11.20
CA ARG A 322 -16.85 -1.19 11.36
C ARG A 322 -16.48 -0.39 12.61
N ILE A 323 -17.13 0.76 12.86
CA ILE A 323 -16.91 1.55 14.08
C ILE A 323 -17.22 0.72 15.34
N LYS A 324 -18.34 -0.02 15.33
CA LYS A 324 -18.72 -0.88 16.45
C LYS A 324 -17.70 -2.00 16.67
N LEU A 325 -17.27 -2.67 15.61
CA LEU A 325 -16.23 -3.70 15.65
C LEU A 325 -14.89 -3.15 16.18
N ARG A 326 -14.52 -1.93 15.79
CA ARG A 326 -13.33 -1.24 16.32
C ARG A 326 -13.46 -0.97 17.82
N GLN A 327 -14.60 -0.46 18.28
CA GLN A 327 -14.84 -0.24 19.70
C GLN A 327 -14.81 -1.55 20.49
N GLU A 328 -15.44 -2.61 19.99
CA GLU A 328 -15.43 -3.93 20.62
C GLU A 328 -14.02 -4.52 20.71
N LYS A 329 -13.21 -4.38 19.65
CA LYS A 329 -11.81 -4.81 19.62
C LYS A 329 -10.94 -3.99 20.57
N GLN A 330 -11.08 -2.66 20.57
CA GLN A 330 -10.34 -1.78 21.46
C GLN A 330 -10.64 -2.11 22.93
N LEU A 331 -11.91 -2.35 23.26
CA LEU A 331 -12.31 -2.81 24.59
C LEU A 331 -11.68 -4.17 24.93
N LYS A 332 -11.57 -5.09 23.96
CA LYS A 332 -10.92 -6.39 24.16
C LYS A 332 -9.42 -6.26 24.42
N ILE A 333 -8.71 -5.44 23.63
CA ILE A 333 -7.28 -5.15 23.81
C ILE A 333 -7.05 -4.47 25.16
N GLU A 334 -7.87 -3.48 25.50
CA GLU A 334 -7.77 -2.77 26.77
C GLU A 334 -7.99 -3.72 27.95
N ARG A 335 -9.02 -4.59 27.89
CA ARG A 335 -9.26 -5.63 28.90
C ARG A 335 -8.08 -6.58 29.03
N GLN A 336 -7.45 -6.96 27.92
CA GLN A 336 -6.26 -7.80 27.94
C GLN A 336 -5.08 -7.07 28.60
N ARG A 337 -4.82 -5.81 28.26
CA ARG A 337 -3.76 -4.99 28.89
C ARG A 337 -3.99 -4.80 30.39
N LEU A 338 -5.23 -4.53 30.80
CA LEU A 338 -5.61 -4.47 32.21
C LEU A 338 -5.31 -5.80 32.91
N ARG A 339 -5.66 -6.93 32.29
CA ARG A 339 -5.38 -8.26 32.84
C ARG A 339 -3.88 -8.55 32.93
N GLU A 340 -3.10 -8.25 31.91
CA GLU A 340 -1.65 -8.45 31.91
C GLU A 340 -0.94 -7.56 32.95
N ALA A 341 -1.51 -6.40 33.25
CA ALA A 341 -1.07 -5.51 34.31
C ALA A 341 -1.53 -5.92 35.72
N GLY A 342 -2.38 -6.94 35.85
CA GLY A 342 -3.00 -7.33 37.13
C GLY A 342 -4.03 -6.33 37.65
N LEU A 343 -4.65 -5.57 36.73
CA LEU A 343 -5.71 -4.60 36.97
C LEU A 343 -7.09 -5.14 36.53
N ASP A 344 -7.23 -6.45 36.31
CA ASP A 344 -8.54 -7.04 36.08
C ASP A 344 -9.33 -7.19 37.39
N GLY A 345 -10.61 -7.52 37.27
CA GLY A 345 -11.50 -7.61 38.43
C GLY A 345 -11.04 -8.65 39.45
N ASN A 346 -10.48 -9.78 39.00
CA ASN A 346 -10.04 -10.84 39.92
C ASN A 346 -8.78 -10.44 40.69
N ASP A 347 -7.77 -9.92 40.01
CA ASP A 347 -6.53 -9.51 40.67
C ASP A 347 -6.73 -8.31 41.61
N LEU A 348 -7.67 -7.41 41.27
CA LEU A 348 -8.02 -6.28 42.13
C LEU A 348 -8.92 -6.68 43.31
N LEU A 349 -9.81 -7.67 43.16
CA LEU A 349 -10.56 -8.23 44.31
C LEU A 349 -9.60 -8.74 45.39
N VAL A 350 -8.58 -9.49 44.96
CA VAL A 350 -7.55 -10.04 45.87
C VAL A 350 -6.70 -8.94 46.48
N LEU A 351 -6.28 -7.94 45.68
CA LEU A 351 -5.44 -6.85 46.16
C LEU A 351 -6.16 -5.93 47.17
N LEU A 352 -7.43 -5.65 46.93
CA LEU A 352 -8.24 -4.73 47.73
C LEU A 352 -8.89 -5.41 48.94
N ASP A 353 -8.84 -6.75 49.02
CA ASP A 353 -9.54 -7.56 50.03
C ASP A 353 -11.05 -7.25 50.11
N LEU A 354 -11.66 -7.02 48.95
CA LEU A 354 -13.08 -6.68 48.81
C LEU A 354 -13.88 -7.90 48.31
N LYS A 355 -15.18 -7.92 48.65
CA LYS A 355 -16.12 -8.88 48.07
C LYS A 355 -16.75 -8.34 46.79
N PRO A 356 -17.16 -9.20 45.85
CA PRO A 356 -17.91 -8.76 44.67
C PRO A 356 -19.19 -8.02 45.08
N GLY A 357 -19.37 -6.80 44.59
CA GLY A 357 -20.52 -5.96 44.91
C GLY A 357 -20.42 -4.56 44.28
N PRO A 358 -21.43 -3.69 44.47
CA PRO A 358 -21.45 -2.34 43.91
C PRO A 358 -20.23 -1.50 44.31
N GLU A 359 -19.82 -1.58 45.57
CA GLU A 359 -18.65 -0.87 46.12
C GLU A 359 -17.34 -1.28 45.42
N PHE A 360 -17.13 -2.58 45.19
CA PHE A 360 -16.00 -3.05 44.39
C PHE A 360 -16.09 -2.57 42.94
N GLY A 361 -17.28 -2.55 42.34
CA GLY A 361 -17.50 -2.05 40.98
C GLY A 361 -17.13 -0.57 40.81
N GLU A 362 -17.48 0.27 41.79
CA GLU A 362 -17.07 1.68 41.81
C GLU A 362 -15.57 1.84 41.98
N MET A 363 -14.96 1.09 42.90
CA MET A 363 -13.51 1.09 43.14
C MET A 363 -12.74 0.64 41.89
N LEU A 364 -13.20 -0.43 41.24
CA LEU A 364 -12.63 -0.95 39.99
C LEU A 364 -12.65 0.12 38.89
N LYS A 365 -13.79 0.81 38.75
CA LYS A 365 -13.95 1.89 37.77
C LYS A 365 -12.99 3.04 38.04
N GLN A 366 -12.89 3.50 39.30
CA GLN A 366 -11.97 4.58 39.69
C GLN A 366 -10.50 4.21 39.44
N ILE A 367 -10.11 2.96 39.72
CA ILE A 367 -8.77 2.46 39.45
C ILE A 367 -8.51 2.41 37.93
N HIS A 368 -9.46 1.95 37.12
CA HIS A 368 -9.31 1.93 35.65
C HIS A 368 -9.21 3.36 35.08
N GLU A 369 -10.03 4.30 35.55
CA GLU A 369 -9.96 5.71 35.15
C GLU A 369 -8.62 6.34 35.55
N TYR A 370 -8.13 6.05 36.76
CA TYR A 370 -6.81 6.47 37.20
C TYR A 370 -5.70 5.87 36.33
N ALA A 371 -5.76 4.57 36.03
CA ALA A 371 -4.77 3.89 35.18
C ALA A 371 -4.66 4.56 33.79
N LYS A 372 -5.81 4.98 33.23
CA LYS A 372 -5.91 5.73 31.96
C LYS A 372 -5.49 7.21 32.05
N GLY A 373 -5.22 7.73 33.24
CA GLY A 373 -4.88 9.15 33.45
C GLY A 373 -6.09 10.09 33.39
N GLN A 374 -7.31 9.56 33.48
CA GLN A 374 -8.57 10.30 33.35
C GLN A 374 -9.29 10.53 34.69
N GLY A 375 -8.74 10.02 35.79
CA GLY A 375 -9.37 10.09 37.12
C GLY A 375 -8.36 10.22 38.25
N VAL A 376 -8.87 10.26 39.47
CA VAL A 376 -8.08 10.35 40.71
C VAL A 376 -8.00 8.97 41.34
N LEU A 377 -6.85 8.66 41.94
CA LEU A 377 -6.66 7.40 42.65
C LEU A 377 -7.59 7.36 43.89
N PRO A 378 -8.36 6.28 44.11
CA PRO A 378 -9.18 6.15 45.31
C PRO A 378 -8.34 6.20 46.61
N GLU A 379 -9.00 6.55 47.70
CA GLU A 379 -8.39 6.48 49.03
C GLU A 379 -8.17 5.02 49.43
N LEU A 380 -6.91 4.60 49.35
CA LEU A 380 -6.46 3.26 49.68
C LEU A 380 -5.35 3.30 50.74
N SER A 381 -5.14 2.18 51.43
CA SER A 381 -3.99 2.04 52.34
C SER A 381 -2.66 2.19 51.58
N GLU A 382 -1.62 2.72 52.23
CA GLU A 382 -0.33 2.98 51.59
C GLU A 382 0.31 1.72 50.98
N LYS A 383 0.08 0.54 51.59
CA LYS A 383 0.55 -0.74 51.05
C LYS A 383 -0.13 -1.06 49.72
N VAL A 384 -1.45 -0.90 49.64
CA VAL A 384 -2.24 -1.16 48.43
C VAL A 384 -1.91 -0.14 47.35
N LYS A 385 -1.78 1.15 47.70
CA LYS A 385 -1.39 2.21 46.76
C LYS A 385 -0.07 1.86 46.06
N LYS A 386 0.96 1.49 46.82
CA LYS A 386 2.29 1.20 46.26
C LYS A 386 2.26 0.06 45.24
N GLU A 387 1.56 -1.03 45.56
CA GLU A 387 1.38 -2.17 44.66
C GLU A 387 0.59 -1.78 43.41
N LEU A 388 -0.50 -1.01 43.60
CA LEU A 388 -1.33 -0.53 42.51
C LEU A 388 -0.58 0.41 41.57
N PHE A 389 0.29 1.27 42.09
CA PHE A 389 1.18 2.12 41.30
C PHE A 389 2.05 1.32 40.35
N GLY A 390 2.69 0.24 40.82
CA GLY A 390 3.50 -0.64 39.97
C GLY A 390 2.70 -1.28 38.84
N ARG A 391 1.45 -1.67 39.11
CA ARG A 391 0.52 -2.22 38.09
C ARG A 391 0.08 -1.17 37.08
N VAL A 392 -0.21 0.05 37.54
CA VAL A 392 -0.56 1.19 36.67
C VAL A 392 0.61 1.60 35.79
N GLU A 393 1.83 1.63 36.32
CA GLU A 393 3.03 1.88 35.50
C GLU A 393 3.20 0.81 34.43
N LYS A 394 3.02 -0.48 34.76
CA LYS A 394 3.06 -1.57 33.78
C LYS A 394 1.98 -1.44 32.70
N PHE A 395 0.79 -0.97 33.06
CA PHE A 395 -0.30 -0.71 32.11
C PHE A 395 0.03 0.44 31.15
N ARG A 396 0.56 1.55 31.69
CA ARG A 396 0.91 2.77 30.93
C ARG A 396 2.15 2.57 30.06
N ASN A 397 3.13 1.84 30.56
CA ASN A 397 4.39 1.51 29.90
C ASN A 397 4.47 -0.02 29.71
N PRO A 398 3.67 -0.59 28.80
CA PRO A 398 3.76 -2.02 28.52
C PRO A 398 5.19 -2.33 28.05
N PRO A 399 5.78 -3.46 28.48
CA PRO A 399 7.07 -3.89 27.94
C PRO A 399 6.93 -4.03 26.42
N VAL A 400 7.84 -3.39 25.68
CA VAL A 400 7.91 -3.53 24.22
C VAL A 400 8.16 -5.01 23.93
N VAL A 401 7.14 -5.71 23.46
CA VAL A 401 7.28 -7.06 22.93
C VAL A 401 8.01 -6.90 21.60
N LYS A 402 9.33 -7.06 21.61
CA LYS A 402 10.08 -7.25 20.38
C LYS A 402 9.66 -8.62 19.83
N LEU A 403 8.92 -8.61 18.71
CA LEU A 403 8.72 -9.79 17.88
C LEU A 403 9.99 -10.13 17.11
#